data_AF-A0AAP0RZS8-F1
#
_entry.id   AF-A0AAP0RZS8-F1
#
_cell.length_a   1.000
_cell.length_b   1.000
_cell.length_c   1.000
_cell.angle_alpha   90.00
_cell.angle_beta   90.00
_cell.angle_gamma   90.00
#
_symmetry.space_group_name_H-M   'P 1'
#
loop_
_entity.id
_entity.type
_entity.pdbx_description
1 polymer ?
#
loop_
_entity_poly.entity_id
_entity_poly.type
_entity_poly.pdbx_seq_one_letter_code
_entity_poly.pdbx_strand_id
1 'polypeptide(L)'
;MVKSRPILTKSITSSLIYTAADFSSQTIAGTSSEHYDLIRTGRMAGYGMIILGPSLHFWFNFMSKVFPKRDLLTTLKKIMMGQTIYGPIMTVVFFSVNACLQGETGAEITARLKRDLIPTFINGVMYWPICDFVTFKFIPVHLQPLVSNSFSYLWTVYMTYMASLEKPDTTPN
;
A
#
# COMPACT_ATOMS: atom_id res chain seq x y z
N MET A 1 20.28 -12.42 12.02
CA MET A 1 18.81 -12.25 12.19
C MET A 1 18.07 -11.94 10.88
N VAL A 2 18.50 -10.97 10.06
CA VAL A 2 17.78 -10.60 8.81
C VAL A 2 17.82 -11.68 7.72
N LYS A 3 18.89 -12.48 7.62
CA LYS A 3 19.02 -13.54 6.60
C LYS A 3 18.34 -14.87 6.97
N SER A 4 18.07 -15.13 8.25
CA SER A 4 17.56 -16.43 8.72
C SER A 4 16.04 -16.57 8.65
N ARG A 5 15.29 -15.45 8.69
CA ARG A 5 13.81 -15.44 8.55
C ARG A 5 13.35 -14.26 7.67
N PRO A 6 13.58 -14.33 6.35
CA PRO A 6 13.39 -13.19 5.46
C PRO A 6 11.94 -12.76 5.29
N ILE A 7 10.97 -13.67 5.42
CA ILE A 7 9.53 -13.36 5.37
C ILE A 7 9.11 -12.66 6.65
N LEU A 8 9.42 -13.25 7.82
CA LEU A 8 9.08 -12.67 9.12
C LEU A 8 9.61 -11.24 9.28
N THR A 9 10.87 -11.01 8.88
CA THR A 9 11.46 -9.66 8.94
C THR A 9 10.65 -8.67 8.10
N LYS A 10 10.27 -9.07 6.87
CA LYS A 10 9.49 -8.22 5.95
C LYS A 10 8.07 -7.98 6.48
N SER A 11 7.41 -9.00 7.01
CA SER A 11 6.12 -8.90 7.70
C SER A 11 6.16 -7.90 8.85
N ILE A 12 7.15 -8.01 9.74
CA ILE A 12 7.28 -7.09 10.88
C ILE A 12 7.52 -5.66 10.38
N THR A 13 8.43 -5.46 9.42
CA THR A 13 8.68 -4.11 8.88
C THR A 13 7.45 -3.54 8.18
N SER A 14 6.72 -4.33 7.40
CA SER A 14 5.46 -3.89 6.76
C SER A 14 4.43 -3.48 7.80
N SER A 15 4.29 -4.25 8.88
CA SER A 15 3.38 -3.96 9.98
C SER A 15 3.68 -2.62 10.62
N LEU A 16 4.94 -2.39 11.00
CA LEU A 16 5.39 -1.12 11.59
C LEU A 16 5.16 0.07 10.66
N ILE A 17 5.45 -0.08 9.37
CA ILE A 17 5.24 0.97 8.38
C ILE A 17 3.75 1.30 8.24
N TYR A 18 2.87 0.30 8.19
CA TYR A 18 1.42 0.53 8.09
C TYR A 18 0.83 1.12 9.37
N THR A 19 1.35 0.74 10.55
CA THR A 19 1.02 1.39 11.81
C THR A 19 1.39 2.87 11.79
N ALA A 20 2.62 3.19 11.38
CA ALA A 20 3.08 4.58 11.30
C ALA A 20 2.28 5.39 10.25
N ALA A 21 1.98 4.78 9.10
CA ALA A 21 1.17 5.40 8.06
C ALA A 21 -0.22 5.74 8.58
N ASP A 22 -0.85 4.82 9.31
CA ASP A 22 -2.19 5.01 9.86
C ASP A 22 -2.22 6.08 10.96
N PHE A 23 -1.25 6.12 11.88
CA PHE A 23 -1.13 7.22 12.84
C PHE A 23 -0.97 8.57 12.16
N SER A 24 -0.15 8.63 11.10
CA SER A 24 0.04 9.85 10.32
C SER A 24 -1.27 10.26 9.63
N SER A 25 -1.97 9.30 9.03
CA SER A 25 -3.28 9.52 8.42
C SER A 25 -4.31 10.04 9.41
N GLN A 26 -4.38 9.46 10.62
CA GLN A 26 -5.30 9.90 11.66
C GLN A 26 -4.94 11.30 12.17
N THR A 27 -3.66 11.62 12.28
CA THR A 27 -3.18 12.96 12.66
C THR A 27 -3.57 14.02 11.62
N ILE A 28 -3.49 13.68 10.32
CA ILE A 28 -3.86 14.60 9.23
C ILE A 28 -5.38 14.76 9.11
N ALA A 29 -6.13 13.68 9.31
CA ALA A 29 -7.59 13.68 9.16
C ALA A 29 -8.33 14.24 10.38
N GLY A 30 -7.77 14.07 11.58
CA GLY A 30 -8.36 14.53 12.84
C GLY A 30 -7.97 15.96 13.20
N THR A 31 -8.85 16.67 13.88
CA THR A 31 -8.46 17.87 14.65
C THR A 31 -7.73 17.39 15.90
N SER A 32 -6.72 18.13 16.38
CA SER A 32 -5.77 17.76 17.45
C SER A 32 -6.36 17.29 18.80
N SER A 33 -7.69 17.25 18.93
CA SER A 33 -8.47 16.86 20.13
C SER A 33 -9.04 15.44 20.08
N GLU A 34 -9.05 14.76 18.93
CA GLU A 34 -9.62 13.41 18.80
C GLU A 34 -8.63 12.32 19.20
N HIS A 35 -9.12 11.27 19.87
CA HIS A 35 -8.31 10.12 20.25
C HIS A 35 -8.04 9.22 19.04
N TYR A 36 -6.85 8.62 18.99
CA TYR A 36 -6.51 7.66 17.93
C TYR A 36 -7.43 6.42 17.98
N ASP A 37 -7.95 6.04 16.82
CA ASP A 37 -8.63 4.76 16.57
C ASP A 37 -7.59 3.64 16.49
N LEU A 38 -7.29 3.05 17.65
CA LEU A 38 -6.34 1.95 17.77
C LEU A 38 -6.84 0.65 17.12
N ILE A 39 -8.16 0.48 16.96
CA ILE A 39 -8.73 -0.69 16.28
C ILE A 39 -8.39 -0.59 14.79
N ARG A 40 -8.58 0.59 14.18
CA ARG A 40 -8.16 0.88 12.82
C ARG A 40 -6.65 0.66 12.65
N THR A 41 -5.83 1.17 13.57
CA THR A 41 -4.38 0.98 13.51
C THR A 41 -4.00 -0.50 13.62
N GLY A 42 -4.69 -1.27 14.46
CA GLY A 42 -4.51 -2.72 14.57
C GLY A 42 -4.83 -3.46 13.26
N ARG A 43 -5.90 -3.09 12.55
CA ARG A 43 -6.23 -3.65 11.23
C ARG A 43 -5.14 -3.36 10.21
N MET A 44 -4.62 -2.13 10.18
CA MET A 44 -3.54 -1.73 9.26
C MET A 44 -2.24 -2.48 9.57
N ALA A 45 -1.90 -2.60 10.85
CA ALA A 45 -0.75 -3.38 11.31
C ALA A 45 -0.86 -4.85 10.90
N GLY A 46 -2.04 -5.46 11.07
CA GLY A 46 -2.35 -6.83 10.68
C GLY A 46 -2.26 -7.06 9.18
N TYR A 47 -2.81 -6.15 8.37
CA TYR A 47 -2.69 -6.18 6.91
C TYR A 47 -1.22 -6.16 6.47
N GLY A 48 -0.42 -5.24 7.05
CA GLY A 48 1.01 -5.15 6.79
C GLY A 48 1.74 -6.45 7.12
N MET A 49 1.44 -7.03 8.29
CA MET A 49 2.13 -8.23 8.78
C MET A 49 1.79 -9.50 7.99
N ILE A 50 0.50 -9.77 7.79
CA ILE A 50 0.01 -11.07 7.33
C ILE A 50 -0.09 -11.11 5.81
N ILE A 51 -0.48 -10.00 5.17
CA ILE A 51 -0.78 -9.98 3.75
C ILE A 51 0.36 -9.32 2.98
N LEU A 52 0.64 -8.05 3.27
CA LEU A 52 1.52 -7.26 2.41
C LEU A 52 2.98 -7.70 2.51
N GLY A 53 3.51 -7.92 3.71
CA GLY A 53 4.90 -8.35 3.90
C GLY A 53 5.28 -9.64 3.16
N PRO A 54 4.53 -10.75 3.34
CA PRO A 54 4.74 -11.98 2.59
C PRO A 54 4.50 -11.78 1.09
N SER A 55 3.44 -11.07 0.71
CA SER A 55 3.12 -10.78 -0.68
C SER A 55 4.27 -10.07 -1.42
N LEU A 56 4.79 -8.98 -0.86
CA LEU A 56 5.94 -8.27 -1.45
C LEU A 56 7.18 -9.15 -1.52
N HIS A 57 7.43 -9.98 -0.49
CA HIS A 57 8.54 -10.93 -0.53
C HIS A 57 8.44 -11.84 -1.76
N PHE A 58 7.30 -12.50 -1.96
CA PHE A 58 7.12 -13.40 -3.09
C PHE A 58 7.12 -12.65 -4.43
N TRP A 59 6.49 -11.48 -4.50
CA TRP A 59 6.44 -10.66 -5.71
C TRP A 59 7.83 -10.27 -6.21
N PHE A 60 8.64 -9.65 -5.36
CA PHE A 60 9.97 -9.18 -5.78
C PHE A 60 10.93 -10.34 -6.09
N ASN A 61 10.84 -11.46 -5.37
CA ASN A 61 11.62 -12.65 -5.69
C ASN A 61 11.18 -13.27 -7.03
N PHE A 62 9.86 -13.38 -7.27
CA PHE A 62 9.32 -13.85 -8.54
C PHE A 62 9.76 -12.97 -9.71
N MET A 63 9.62 -11.65 -9.60
CA MET A 63 10.10 -10.69 -10.60
C MET A 63 11.61 -10.79 -10.83
N SER A 64 12.40 -11.04 -9.79
CA SER A 64 13.85 -11.23 -9.94
C SER A 64 14.20 -12.54 -10.67
N LYS A 65 13.38 -13.59 -10.54
CA LYS A 65 13.59 -14.88 -11.19
C LYS A 65 13.17 -14.85 -12.66
N VAL A 66 12.02 -14.25 -12.97
CA VAL A 66 11.49 -14.14 -14.34
C VAL A 66 12.27 -13.10 -15.15
N PHE A 67 12.67 -12.00 -14.50
CA PHE A 67 13.32 -10.86 -15.13
C PHE A 67 14.64 -10.53 -14.38
N PRO A 68 15.70 -11.34 -14.53
CA PRO A 68 16.92 -11.19 -13.71
C PRO A 68 17.74 -9.95 -14.05
N LYS A 69 17.61 -9.42 -15.26
CA LYS A 69 18.37 -8.25 -15.71
C LYS A 69 17.86 -6.95 -15.07
N ARG A 70 18.73 -5.94 -15.06
CA ARG A 70 18.45 -4.57 -14.60
C ARG A 70 18.60 -3.52 -15.70
N ASP A 71 18.54 -3.94 -16.96
CA ASP A 71 18.45 -3.02 -18.09
C ASP A 71 17.09 -2.31 -18.10
N LEU A 72 16.99 -1.23 -18.89
CA LEU A 72 15.79 -0.39 -18.94
C LEU A 72 14.55 -1.18 -19.37
N LEU A 73 14.66 -1.99 -20.43
CA LEU A 73 13.54 -2.75 -20.97
C LEU A 73 13.01 -3.77 -19.95
N THR A 74 13.90 -4.49 -19.29
CA THR A 74 13.53 -5.44 -18.23
C THR A 74 12.88 -4.73 -17.03
N THR A 75 13.36 -3.53 -16.69
CA THR A 75 12.77 -2.71 -15.61
C THR A 75 11.36 -2.27 -15.98
N LEU A 76 11.14 -1.78 -17.20
CA LEU A 76 9.82 -1.39 -17.70
C LEU A 76 8.84 -2.58 -17.71
N LYS A 77 9.29 -3.77 -18.11
CA LYS A 77 8.45 -4.99 -18.02
C LYS A 77 8.00 -5.29 -16.60
N LYS A 78 8.89 -5.19 -15.60
CA LYS A 78 8.53 -5.38 -14.19
C LYS A 78 7.52 -4.35 -13.71
N ILE A 79 7.70 -3.08 -14.08
CA ILE A 79 6.74 -2.00 -13.77
C ILE A 79 5.38 -2.33 -14.39
N MET A 80 5.32 -2.71 -15.66
CA MET A 80 4.05 -3.07 -16.32
C MET A 80 3.33 -4.23 -15.64
N MET A 81 4.06 -5.26 -15.21
CA MET A 81 3.50 -6.37 -14.43
C MET A 81 2.99 -5.89 -13.05
N GLY A 82 3.71 -4.95 -12.42
CA GLY A 82 3.30 -4.30 -11.19
C GLY A 82 1.97 -3.56 -11.36
N GLN A 83 1.87 -2.72 -12.38
CA GLN A 83 0.70 -1.87 -12.62
C GLN A 83 -0.53 -2.64 -13.10
N THR A 84 -0.36 -3.71 -13.87
CA THR A 84 -1.50 -4.44 -14.48
C THR A 84 -1.96 -5.66 -13.68
N ILE A 85 -1.11 -6.21 -12.81
CA ILE A 85 -1.42 -7.44 -12.07
C ILE A 85 -1.31 -7.19 -10.56
N TYR A 86 -0.12 -6.88 -10.07
CA TYR A 86 0.12 -6.84 -8.63
C TYR A 86 -0.65 -5.72 -7.93
N GLY A 87 -0.56 -4.50 -8.45
CA GLY A 87 -1.28 -3.33 -7.96
C GLY A 87 -2.78 -3.57 -7.91
N PRO A 88 -3.43 -3.98 -9.01
CA PRO A 88 -4.85 -4.29 -9.03
C PRO A 88 -5.30 -5.31 -8.01
N ILE A 89 -4.60 -6.43 -7.91
CA ILE A 89 -4.91 -7.47 -6.93
C ILE A 89 -4.75 -6.93 -5.51
N MET A 90 -3.64 -6.26 -5.20
CA MET A 90 -3.36 -5.77 -3.85
C MET A 90 -4.34 -4.68 -3.40
N THR A 91 -4.76 -3.79 -4.31
CA THR A 91 -5.77 -2.77 -4.00
C THR A 91 -7.13 -3.39 -3.70
N VAL A 92 -7.58 -4.37 -4.49
CA VAL A 92 -8.83 -5.11 -4.23
C VAL A 92 -8.75 -5.83 -2.89
N VAL A 93 -7.64 -6.53 -2.62
CA VAL A 93 -7.43 -7.24 -1.35
C VAL A 93 -7.43 -6.25 -0.18
N PHE A 94 -6.75 -5.11 -0.31
CA PHE A 94 -6.71 -4.09 0.73
C PHE A 94 -8.10 -3.59 1.10
N PHE A 95 -8.89 -3.15 0.12
CA PHE A 95 -10.24 -2.64 0.38
C PHE A 95 -11.17 -3.73 0.90
N SER A 96 -11.12 -4.93 0.33
CA SER A 96 -11.98 -6.05 0.75
C SER A 96 -11.69 -6.48 2.18
N VAL A 97 -10.41 -6.62 2.54
CA VAL A 97 -9.99 -7.00 3.89
C VAL A 97 -10.36 -5.91 4.89
N ASN A 98 -10.10 -4.64 4.57
CA ASN A 98 -10.46 -3.55 5.46
C ASN A 98 -11.98 -3.46 5.68
N ALA A 99 -12.78 -3.59 4.63
CA ALA A 99 -14.23 -3.56 4.72
C ALA A 99 -14.79 -4.76 5.50
N CYS A 100 -14.28 -5.96 5.26
CA CYS A 100 -14.64 -7.15 6.02
C CYS A 100 -14.30 -6.99 7.52
N LEU A 101 -13.12 -6.47 7.85
CA LEU A 101 -12.73 -6.16 9.24
C LEU A 101 -13.45 -4.95 9.84
N GLN A 102 -14.22 -4.20 9.05
CA GLN A 102 -15.16 -3.18 9.51
C GLN A 102 -16.57 -3.77 9.77
N GLY A 103 -16.79 -5.04 9.44
CA GLY A 103 -18.09 -5.68 9.57
C GLY A 103 -19.03 -5.41 8.39
N GLU A 104 -18.53 -4.87 7.27
CA GLU A 104 -19.33 -4.62 6.07
C GLU A 104 -19.79 -5.93 5.43
N THR A 105 -21.02 -5.92 4.93
CA THR A 105 -21.62 -7.01 4.15
C THR A 105 -20.99 -7.11 2.76
N GLY A 106 -21.16 -8.25 2.09
CA GLY A 106 -20.61 -8.44 0.73
C GLY A 106 -21.11 -7.40 -0.30
N ALA A 107 -22.34 -6.90 -0.13
CA ALA A 107 -22.91 -5.85 -0.97
C ALA A 107 -22.19 -4.50 -0.75
N GLU A 108 -21.92 -4.14 0.51
CA GLU A 108 -21.20 -2.92 0.88
C GLU A 108 -19.74 -2.97 0.41
N ILE A 109 -19.07 -4.11 0.57
CA ILE A 109 -17.71 -4.33 0.05
C ILE A 109 -17.69 -4.10 -1.47
N THR A 110 -18.66 -4.66 -2.20
CA THR A 110 -18.76 -4.49 -3.65
C THR A 110 -19.00 -3.03 -4.04
N ALA A 111 -19.86 -2.33 -3.30
CA ALA A 111 -20.13 -0.90 -3.52
C ALA A 111 -18.86 -0.05 -3.28
N ARG A 112 -18.12 -0.31 -2.19
CA ARG A 112 -16.86 0.35 -1.88
C ARG A 112 -15.82 0.13 -2.98
N LEU A 113 -15.67 -1.12 -3.46
CA LEU A 113 -14.76 -1.43 -4.55
C LEU A 113 -15.12 -0.65 -5.83
N LYS A 114 -16.41 -0.60 -6.21
CA LYS A 114 -16.86 0.17 -7.39
C LYS A 114 -16.58 1.67 -7.25
N ARG A 115 -16.72 2.21 -6.04
CA ARG A 115 -16.49 3.62 -5.74
C ARG A 115 -15.00 3.99 -5.75
N ASP A 116 -14.18 3.21 -5.05
CA ASP A 116 -12.82 3.63 -4.68
C ASP A 116 -11.72 3.04 -5.57
N LEU A 117 -11.97 1.91 -6.24
CA LEU A 117 -10.93 1.23 -7.03
C LEU A 117 -10.43 2.10 -8.18
N ILE A 118 -11.34 2.60 -9.02
CA ILE A 118 -10.94 3.37 -10.21
C ILE A 118 -10.19 4.65 -9.84
N PRO A 119 -10.69 5.49 -8.92
CA PRO A 119 -9.93 6.66 -8.46
C PRO A 119 -8.55 6.30 -7.90
N THR A 120 -8.48 5.24 -7.08
CA THR A 120 -7.21 4.77 -6.50
C THR A 120 -6.24 4.32 -7.59
N PHE A 121 -6.72 3.62 -8.62
CA PHE A 121 -5.88 3.22 -9.75
C PHE A 121 -5.36 4.42 -10.52
N ILE A 122 -6.24 5.34 -10.92
CA ILE A 122 -5.87 6.53 -11.71
C ILE A 122 -4.80 7.33 -10.98
N ASN A 123 -4.98 7.61 -9.69
CA ASN A 123 -3.99 8.32 -8.89
C ASN A 123 -2.69 7.50 -8.78
N GLY A 124 -2.82 6.17 -8.67
CA GLY A 124 -1.70 5.25 -8.56
C GLY A 124 -0.80 5.19 -9.80
N VAL A 125 -1.36 5.33 -11.01
CA VAL A 125 -0.60 5.19 -12.26
C VAL A 125 0.44 6.30 -12.43
N MET A 126 0.29 7.44 -11.77
CA MET A 126 1.30 8.51 -11.81
C MET A 126 2.41 8.29 -10.78
N TYR A 127 2.07 7.73 -9.62
CA TYR A 127 2.97 7.58 -8.48
C TYR A 127 3.80 6.29 -8.53
N TRP A 128 3.14 5.16 -8.74
CA TRP A 128 3.76 3.85 -8.60
C TRP A 128 4.81 3.51 -9.66
N PRO A 129 4.67 3.87 -10.95
CA PRO A 129 5.72 3.60 -11.93
C PRO A 129 7.07 4.23 -11.59
N ILE A 130 7.08 5.42 -10.98
CA ILE A 130 8.30 6.09 -10.55
C ILE A 130 8.92 5.33 -9.38
N CYS A 131 8.10 4.97 -8.39
CA CYS A 131 8.52 4.19 -7.23
C CYS A 131 9.07 2.81 -7.63
N ASP A 132 8.39 2.12 -8.53
CA ASP A 132 8.78 0.82 -9.06
C ASP A 132 10.05 0.92 -9.90
N PHE A 133 10.21 1.98 -10.70
CA PHE A 133 11.44 2.22 -11.44
C PHE A 133 12.63 2.34 -10.49
N VAL A 134 12.52 3.19 -9.46
CA VAL A 134 13.59 3.35 -8.46
C VAL A 134 13.88 2.01 -7.78
N THR A 135 12.84 1.30 -7.36
CA THR A 135 12.94 0.02 -6.65
C THR A 135 13.60 -1.06 -7.51
N PHE A 136 13.16 -1.26 -8.74
CA PHE A 136 13.69 -2.33 -9.60
C PHE A 136 15.03 -2.02 -10.22
N LYS A 137 15.34 -0.73 -10.49
CA LYS A 137 16.59 -0.32 -11.13
C LYS A 137 17.75 -0.28 -10.14
N PHE A 138 17.55 0.34 -8.98
CA PHE A 138 18.64 0.71 -8.07
C PHE A 138 18.71 -0.16 -6.81
N ILE A 139 17.60 -0.72 -6.35
CA ILE A 139 17.54 -1.41 -5.05
C ILE A 139 17.81 -2.91 -5.21
N PRO A 140 18.66 -3.52 -4.36
CA PRO A 140 18.85 -4.97 -4.36
C PRO A 140 17.59 -5.71 -3.89
N VAL A 141 17.31 -6.87 -4.49
CA VAL A 141 16.04 -7.63 -4.34
C VAL A 141 15.62 -7.85 -2.88
N HIS A 142 16.58 -8.10 -1.98
CA HIS A 142 16.27 -8.33 -0.57
C HIS A 142 15.76 -7.09 0.19
N LEU A 143 16.05 -5.88 -0.31
CA LEU A 143 15.58 -4.59 0.23
C LEU A 143 14.38 -4.01 -0.53
N GLN A 144 14.07 -4.52 -1.73
CA GLN A 144 12.94 -4.02 -2.54
C GLN A 144 11.59 -4.01 -1.78
N PRO A 145 11.23 -5.05 -1.01
CA PRO A 145 10.02 -5.02 -0.18
C PRO A 145 10.00 -3.86 0.83
N LEU A 146 11.14 -3.57 1.47
CA LEU A 146 11.24 -2.49 2.45
C LEU A 146 11.07 -1.11 1.80
N VAL A 147 11.74 -0.90 0.67
CA VAL A 147 11.65 0.37 -0.08
C VAL A 147 10.24 0.57 -0.64
N SER A 148 9.65 -0.47 -1.23
CA SER A 148 8.28 -0.44 -1.74
C SER A 148 7.27 -0.11 -0.63
N ASN A 149 7.37 -0.74 0.55
CA ASN A 149 6.54 -0.37 1.70
C ASN A 149 6.75 1.09 2.15
N SER A 150 7.98 1.59 2.09
CA SER A 150 8.26 2.98 2.46
C SER A 150 7.56 3.96 1.49
N PHE A 151 7.50 3.62 0.21
CA PHE A 151 6.66 4.34 -0.75
C PHE A 151 5.16 4.17 -0.46
N SER A 152 4.70 3.02 0.04
CA SER A 152 3.31 2.86 0.49
C SER A 152 2.97 3.80 1.64
N TYR A 153 3.89 4.03 2.59
CA TYR A 153 3.68 5.02 3.66
C TYR A 153 3.45 6.42 3.10
N LEU A 154 4.33 6.87 2.20
CA LEU A 154 4.22 8.19 1.58
C LEU A 154 2.91 8.31 0.77
N TRP A 155 2.55 7.25 0.05
CA TRP A 155 1.28 7.16 -0.66
C TRP A 155 0.07 7.31 0.26
N THR A 156 0.05 6.58 1.37
CA THR A 156 -1.05 6.64 2.35
C THR A 156 -1.19 8.03 2.97
N VAL A 157 -0.07 8.67 3.32
CA VAL A 157 -0.05 10.05 3.82
C VAL A 157 -0.59 11.02 2.76
N TYR A 158 -0.11 10.92 1.52
CA TYR A 158 -0.57 11.75 0.40
C TYR A 158 -2.07 11.61 0.15
N MET A 159 -2.57 10.37 0.05
CA MET A 159 -3.99 10.10 -0.17
C MET A 159 -4.87 10.68 0.95
N THR A 160 -4.40 10.57 2.20
CA THR A 160 -5.12 11.12 3.35
C THR A 160 -5.15 12.65 3.30
N TYR A 161 -4.02 13.27 2.98
CA TYR A 161 -3.93 14.72 2.83
C TYR A 161 -4.84 15.22 1.71
N MET A 162 -4.82 14.61 0.53
CA MET A 162 -5.69 14.99 -0.58
C MET A 162 -7.18 14.84 -0.20
N ALA A 163 -7.55 13.74 0.46
CA ALA A 163 -8.93 13.54 0.94
C ALA A 163 -9.33 14.57 2.00
N SER A 164 -8.40 15.09 2.80
CA SER A 164 -8.67 16.15 3.78
C SER A 164 -8.96 17.50 3.13
N LEU A 165 -8.39 17.77 1.94
CA LEU A 165 -8.60 19.00 1.18
C LEU A 165 -9.92 19.00 0.38
N GLU A 166 -10.44 17.83 0.01
CA GLU A 166 -11.65 17.69 -0.79
C GLU A 166 -12.96 17.98 -0.02
N LYS A 167 -12.93 18.28 1.29
CA LYS A 167 -14.10 18.81 1.99
C LYS A 167 -14.41 20.20 1.43
N PRO A 168 -15.51 20.40 0.66
CA PRO A 168 -15.90 21.73 0.25
C PRO A 168 -16.50 22.44 1.47
N ASP A 169 -16.16 23.72 1.67
CA ASP A 169 -16.88 24.60 2.58
C ASP A 169 -18.33 24.76 2.08
N THR A 170 -19.22 23.87 2.50
CA THR A 170 -20.67 24.06 2.37
C THR A 170 -21.25 24.43 3.72
N THR A 171 -20.94 25.63 4.19
CA THR A 171 -21.85 26.37 5.08
C THR A 171 -22.93 27.02 4.22
N PRO A 172 -24.22 26.64 4.34
CA PRO A 172 -25.30 27.44 3.80
C PRO A 172 -25.40 28.71 4.67
N ASN A 173 -25.32 29.88 4.05
CA ASN A 173 -25.81 31.14 4.63
C ASN A 173 -27.34 31.17 4.61
#